data_AF-A0AAD7DMF6-F1
#
_entry.id   AF-A0AAD7DMF6-F1
#
_cell.length_a   1.000
_cell.length_b   1.000
_cell.length_c   1.000
_cell.angle_alpha   90.00
_cell.angle_beta   90.00
_cell.angle_gamma   90.00
#
_symmetry.space_group_name_H-M   'P 1'
#
loop_
_entity.id
_entity.type
_entity.pdbx_description
1 polymer ?
#
loop_
_entity_poly.entity_id
_entity_poly.type
_entity_poly.pdbx_seq_one_letter_code
_entity_poly.pdbx_strand_id
1 'polypeptide(L)'
;MATVLSEYLVTDDTTILLGLIAATVFLLNNLYKPQPLVHPILLGRQSDVARVRNPGESAVYRNYSTGLMGRFPLRPAKDVHIMADLLKADSDAPRTLWSTKINNPQLQDRIAAFGTGLLRLAGLEVGESNVLLLLNDSIEFIISDLALASHSIPSFTLTSSNLLAPVLESHPPSAIITHASMLHQLLELIYDAGEASRNHTIIVVGEPSAQAMASVASKVKVLKWADVEREGIRVEKIISPLPKPNDIFTVSFFASESGHIQGAQLTHENLTAGVAAVRAMLPISHAFSQLDTVVSAHSMGTAYGRAIAYTALFEGTSFATLESSKLFHADEYTPQINVADALSSKVYPIPPPTIAFMKPGHLHTLVDAILKEARKSFFLHPFAWRHKMAGIAEGFLTKESLWDRLVFDAARSRVAGDKFSALRTVIVSEGPIAADSMTPARVALSVPVINCYSHPLVAGPVLASAALDLQDLGKDGTSNAHTGPPSINIEAKLVGVEDEAVERGGDPVGILMVRGPTVGKLGNMEASYVSIPSGEDEGWIGTGLRARVQPNGAFQLLSQT
;
A
#
# COMPACT_ATOMS: atom_id res chain seq x y z
N MET A 1 2.57 60.49 -55.53
CA MET A 1 3.79 59.81 -55.05
C MET A 1 3.37 58.79 -54.01
N ALA A 2 3.13 57.55 -54.42
CA ALA A 2 2.97 56.45 -53.48
C ALA A 2 4.40 56.02 -53.10
N THR A 3 4.84 56.38 -51.91
CA THR A 3 6.11 55.92 -51.34
C THR A 3 6.02 54.41 -51.19
N VAL A 4 6.79 53.69 -52.01
CA VAL A 4 6.81 52.24 -51.98
C VAL A 4 7.58 51.82 -50.73
N LEU A 5 6.87 51.32 -49.72
CA LEU A 5 7.42 50.81 -48.45
C LEU A 5 8.56 49.78 -48.64
N SER A 6 8.65 49.15 -49.82
CA SER A 6 9.69 48.18 -50.17
C SER A 6 11.10 48.77 -50.27
N GLU A 7 11.25 50.08 -50.53
CA GLU A 7 12.58 50.72 -50.61
C GLU A 7 13.20 50.97 -49.22
N TYR A 8 12.40 50.94 -48.15
CA TYR A 8 12.86 51.14 -46.77
C TYR A 8 13.09 49.84 -45.99
N LEU A 9 12.71 48.69 -46.55
CA LEU A 9 12.90 47.36 -45.97
C LEU A 9 13.92 46.59 -46.81
N VAL A 10 15.17 47.06 -46.83
CA VAL A 10 16.31 46.25 -47.29
C VAL A 10 16.65 45.27 -46.16
N THR A 11 15.88 44.19 -46.05
CA THR A 11 16.17 43.09 -45.13
C THR A 11 16.85 41.97 -45.90
N ASP A 12 18.02 41.56 -45.45
CA ASP A 12 18.76 40.39 -45.95
C ASP A 12 18.00 39.09 -45.65
N ASP A 13 18.09 38.11 -46.57
CA ASP A 13 17.41 36.81 -46.47
C ASP A 13 17.68 36.11 -45.13
N THR A 14 18.89 36.32 -44.57
CA THR A 14 19.32 35.84 -43.26
C THR A 14 18.50 36.42 -42.10
N THR A 15 18.16 37.71 -42.13
CA THR A 15 17.30 38.33 -41.10
C THR A 15 15.87 37.84 -41.20
N ILE A 16 15.34 37.64 -42.42
CA ILE A 16 14.00 37.08 -42.63
C ILE A 16 13.95 35.64 -42.09
N LEU A 17 14.96 34.82 -42.40
CA LEU A 17 15.05 33.45 -41.92
C LEU A 17 15.15 33.38 -40.39
N LEU A 18 16.01 34.20 -39.77
CA LEU A 18 16.12 34.27 -38.31
C LEU A 18 14.82 34.76 -37.66
N GLY A 19 14.14 35.74 -38.26
CA GLY A 19 12.84 36.23 -37.81
C GLY A 19 11.77 35.14 -37.87
N LEU A 20 11.74 34.35 -38.95
CA LEU A 20 10.85 33.20 -39.08
C LEU A 20 11.17 32.11 -38.04
N ILE A 21 12.45 31.75 -37.86
CA ILE A 21 12.86 30.77 -36.84
C ILE A 21 12.47 31.26 -35.44
N ALA A 22 12.72 32.52 -35.11
CA ALA A 22 12.37 33.10 -33.82
C ALA A 22 10.85 33.10 -33.60
N ALA A 23 10.06 33.50 -34.61
CA ALA A 23 8.60 33.46 -34.55
C ALA A 23 8.07 32.02 -34.42
N THR A 24 8.63 31.06 -35.15
CA THR A 24 8.27 29.65 -35.05
C THR A 24 8.62 29.08 -33.68
N VAL A 25 9.83 29.32 -33.15
CA VAL A 25 10.23 28.86 -31.81
C VAL A 25 9.36 29.51 -30.74
N PHE A 26 9.04 30.80 -30.86
CA PHE A 26 8.15 31.51 -29.95
C PHE A 26 6.74 30.90 -29.96
N LEU A 27 6.17 30.68 -31.15
CA LEU A 27 4.86 30.04 -31.32
C LEU A 27 4.85 28.61 -30.79
N LEU A 28 5.87 27.81 -31.12
CA LEU A 28 6.02 26.44 -30.61
C LEU A 28 6.13 26.44 -29.09
N ASN A 29 6.96 27.31 -28.50
CA ASN A 29 7.11 27.40 -27.06
C ASN A 29 5.81 27.80 -26.35
N ASN A 30 5.03 28.70 -26.95
CA ASN A 30 3.77 29.17 -26.34
C ASN A 30 2.62 28.19 -26.55
N LEU A 31 2.52 27.54 -27.72
CA LEU A 31 1.48 26.57 -28.05
C LEU A 31 1.71 25.19 -27.43
N TYR A 32 2.98 24.75 -27.33
CA TYR A 32 3.35 23.49 -26.67
C TYR A 32 3.71 23.68 -25.19
N LYS A 33 3.38 24.85 -24.62
CA LYS A 33 3.54 25.06 -23.19
C LYS A 33 2.67 24.03 -22.46
N PRO A 34 3.26 23.12 -21.67
CA PRO A 34 2.48 22.09 -21.02
C PRO A 34 1.51 22.73 -20.02
N GLN A 35 0.26 22.26 -20.04
CA GLN A 35 -0.72 22.66 -19.03
C GLN A 35 -0.60 21.76 -17.79
N PRO A 36 -0.86 22.30 -16.59
CA PRO A 36 -0.86 21.49 -15.38
C PRO A 36 -1.91 20.38 -15.49
N LEU A 37 -1.54 19.16 -15.11
CA LEU A 37 -2.44 17.99 -15.17
C LEU A 37 -3.58 18.08 -14.15
N VAL A 38 -3.36 18.80 -13.06
CA VAL A 38 -4.36 19.13 -12.05
C VAL A 38 -4.38 20.65 -11.90
N HIS A 39 -5.58 21.21 -11.88
CA HIS A 39 -5.74 22.65 -11.69
C HIS A 39 -5.15 23.06 -10.32
N PRO A 40 -4.20 24.03 -10.24
CA PRO A 40 -3.49 24.36 -9.00
C PRO A 40 -4.39 24.73 -7.82
N ILE A 41 -5.56 25.34 -8.08
CA ILE A 41 -6.57 25.65 -7.06
C ILE A 41 -7.02 24.40 -6.27
N LEU A 42 -7.10 23.23 -6.92
CA LEU A 42 -7.50 21.98 -6.26
C LEU A 42 -6.43 21.50 -5.27
N LEU A 43 -5.16 21.81 -5.52
CA LEU A 43 -4.05 21.47 -4.63
C LEU A 43 -3.86 22.48 -3.50
N GLY A 44 -4.44 23.68 -3.63
CA GLY A 44 -4.44 24.71 -2.59
C GLY A 44 -5.30 24.36 -1.37
N ARG A 45 -6.20 23.37 -1.50
CA ARG A 45 -7.03 22.86 -0.39
C ARG A 45 -7.23 21.35 -0.52
N GLN A 46 -6.30 20.59 0.05
CA GLN A 46 -6.32 19.11 0.02
C GLN A 46 -7.13 18.51 1.17
N SER A 47 -7.31 19.27 2.26
CA SER A 47 -8.19 18.90 3.37
C SER A 47 -9.34 19.87 3.57
N ASP A 48 -10.47 19.31 3.98
CA ASP A 48 -11.54 20.08 4.61
C ASP A 48 -11.28 20.16 6.12
N VAL A 49 -11.30 21.37 6.67
CA VAL A 49 -10.80 21.69 8.01
C VAL A 49 -11.94 22.19 8.89
N ALA A 50 -12.06 21.66 10.11
CA ALA A 50 -13.08 22.08 11.03
C ALA A 50 -12.89 23.55 11.44
N ARG A 51 -14.00 24.25 11.67
CA ARG A 51 -13.99 25.67 12.05
C ARG A 51 -13.57 25.91 13.50
N VAL A 52 -13.61 24.86 14.31
CA VAL A 52 -13.32 24.90 15.74
C VAL A 52 -12.25 23.86 16.07
N ARG A 53 -11.45 24.16 17.09
CA ARG A 53 -10.43 23.28 17.66
C ARG A 53 -10.44 23.42 19.18
N ASN A 54 -10.04 22.37 19.88
CA ASN A 54 -9.86 22.42 21.33
C ASN A 54 -8.49 23.04 21.68
N PRO A 55 -8.33 23.60 22.88
CA PRO A 55 -7.02 24.02 23.38
C PRO A 55 -6.01 22.85 23.36
N GLY A 56 -4.80 23.11 22.89
CA GLY A 56 -3.75 22.09 22.72
C GLY A 56 -3.98 21.10 21.58
N GLU A 57 -5.03 21.28 20.77
CA GLU A 57 -5.33 20.45 19.60
C GLU A 57 -5.37 21.28 18.31
N SER A 58 -5.03 20.65 17.18
CA SER A 58 -5.38 21.20 15.88
C SER A 58 -6.86 20.98 15.56
N ALA A 59 -7.36 21.66 14.53
CA ALA A 59 -8.69 21.37 13.99
C ALA A 59 -8.77 19.91 13.48
N VAL A 60 -9.98 19.41 13.27
CA VAL A 60 -10.18 18.12 12.60
C VAL A 60 -10.05 18.30 11.09
N TYR A 61 -9.26 17.43 10.46
CA TYR A 61 -9.00 17.40 9.02
C TYR A 61 -9.63 16.15 8.40
N ARG A 62 -10.30 16.34 7.25
CA ARG A 62 -10.73 15.25 6.36
C ARG A 62 -10.23 15.49 4.95
N ASN A 63 -10.19 14.44 4.14
CA ASN A 63 -9.95 14.59 2.71
C ASN A 63 -10.96 15.57 2.09
N TYR A 64 -10.50 16.51 1.26
CA TYR A 64 -11.39 17.49 0.64
C TYR A 64 -12.48 16.85 -0.24
N SER A 65 -12.19 15.70 -0.86
CA SER A 65 -13.16 15.01 -1.74
C SER A 65 -14.37 14.44 -0.99
N THR A 66 -14.22 14.08 0.29
CA THR A 66 -15.31 13.58 1.13
C THR A 66 -15.89 14.68 2.01
N GLY A 67 -15.07 15.60 2.51
CA GLY A 67 -15.50 16.72 3.33
C GLY A 67 -16.00 16.33 4.73
N LEU A 68 -16.15 17.32 5.61
CA LEU A 68 -16.56 17.12 7.01
C LEU A 68 -18.02 16.66 7.17
N MET A 69 -18.88 17.04 6.22
CA MET A 69 -20.31 16.67 6.24
C MET A 69 -20.61 15.44 5.39
N GLY A 70 -19.64 14.94 4.62
CA GLY A 70 -19.81 13.76 3.79
C GLY A 70 -19.80 12.47 4.60
N ARG A 71 -20.48 11.45 4.07
CA ARG A 71 -20.41 10.08 4.62
C ARG A 71 -19.13 9.42 4.17
N PHE A 72 -18.52 8.63 5.05
CA PHE A 72 -17.33 7.88 4.69
C PHE A 72 -17.65 6.75 3.70
N PRO A 73 -16.78 6.55 2.70
CA PRO A 73 -16.81 5.36 1.88
C PRO A 73 -16.36 4.16 2.71
N LEU A 74 -17.34 3.34 3.09
CA LEU A 74 -17.16 2.11 3.87
C LEU A 74 -16.76 0.91 3.00
N ARG A 75 -16.89 1.02 1.68
CA ARG A 75 -16.82 -0.13 0.76
C ARG A 75 -16.59 0.31 -0.68
N PRO A 76 -15.97 -0.54 -1.51
CA PRO A 76 -15.66 -0.19 -2.89
C PRO A 76 -16.88 -0.20 -3.82
N ALA A 77 -17.92 -0.97 -3.49
CA ALA A 77 -19.19 -0.99 -4.20
C ALA A 77 -20.36 -1.28 -3.24
N LYS A 78 -21.60 -1.01 -3.66
CA LYS A 78 -22.80 -1.06 -2.79
C LYS A 78 -23.16 -2.48 -2.33
N ASP A 79 -22.72 -3.47 -3.06
CA ASP A 79 -22.94 -4.91 -2.85
C ASP A 79 -21.84 -5.56 -1.99
N VAL A 80 -20.73 -4.86 -1.75
CA VAL A 80 -19.62 -5.38 -0.94
C VAL A 80 -19.84 -5.06 0.53
N HIS A 81 -20.14 -6.07 1.34
CA HIS A 81 -20.38 -5.95 2.78
C HIS A 81 -19.37 -6.76 3.59
N ILE A 82 -18.94 -7.90 3.08
CA ILE A 82 -17.99 -8.82 3.70
C ILE A 82 -16.85 -9.18 2.75
N MET A 83 -15.85 -9.89 3.27
CA MET A 83 -14.66 -10.24 2.49
C MET A 83 -14.98 -11.17 1.31
N ALA A 84 -15.99 -12.04 1.47
CA ALA A 84 -16.45 -12.93 0.41
C ALA A 84 -17.01 -12.17 -0.80
N ASP A 85 -17.59 -10.98 -0.58
CA ASP A 85 -18.23 -10.17 -1.64
C ASP A 85 -17.19 -9.47 -2.55
N LEU A 86 -15.91 -9.45 -2.16
CA LEU A 86 -14.86 -8.87 -3.00
C LEU A 86 -14.67 -9.65 -4.30
N LEU A 87 -15.01 -10.94 -4.30
CA LEU A 87 -14.96 -11.78 -5.49
C LEU A 87 -16.31 -11.72 -6.19
N LYS A 88 -16.40 -10.89 -7.23
CA LYS A 88 -17.61 -10.78 -8.06
C LYS A 88 -17.76 -12.02 -8.93
N ALA A 89 -18.82 -12.80 -8.70
CA ALA A 89 -19.06 -14.08 -9.38
C ALA A 89 -19.31 -13.94 -10.89
N ASP A 90 -19.80 -12.79 -11.33
CA ASP A 90 -20.07 -12.44 -12.73
C ASP A 90 -18.81 -12.08 -13.54
N SER A 91 -17.68 -11.84 -12.86
CA SER A 91 -16.41 -11.48 -13.50
C SER A 91 -15.54 -12.71 -13.77
N ASP A 92 -15.63 -13.25 -14.98
CA ASP A 92 -14.84 -14.41 -15.43
C ASP A 92 -13.50 -14.03 -16.10
N ALA A 93 -13.08 -12.76 -16.01
CA ALA A 93 -11.82 -12.31 -16.59
C ALA A 93 -10.63 -13.06 -15.93
N PRO A 94 -9.75 -13.72 -16.73
CA PRO A 94 -8.61 -14.42 -16.17
C PRO A 94 -7.55 -13.42 -15.71
N ARG A 95 -6.95 -13.69 -14.56
CA ARG A 95 -5.79 -12.95 -14.02
C ARG A 95 -4.71 -13.91 -13.56
N THR A 96 -3.53 -13.38 -13.27
CA THR A 96 -2.45 -14.14 -12.65
C THR A 96 -2.20 -13.63 -11.24
N LEU A 97 -2.33 -14.52 -10.25
CA LEU A 97 -1.95 -14.28 -8.86
C LEU A 97 -0.64 -15.03 -8.59
N TRP A 98 0.46 -14.31 -8.41
CA TRP A 98 1.83 -14.83 -8.42
C TRP A 98 2.08 -15.75 -9.62
N SER A 99 2.12 -17.06 -9.43
CA SER A 99 2.33 -18.06 -10.48
C SER A 99 1.07 -18.74 -10.98
N THR A 100 -0.10 -18.42 -10.43
CA THR A 100 -1.36 -19.13 -10.72
C THR A 100 -2.29 -18.28 -11.57
N LYS A 101 -2.60 -18.76 -12.78
CA LYS A 101 -3.66 -18.19 -13.60
C LYS A 101 -5.02 -18.68 -13.09
N ILE A 102 -5.91 -17.76 -12.76
CA ILE A 102 -7.20 -18.07 -12.12
C ILE A 102 -8.23 -16.98 -12.44
N ASN A 103 -9.52 -17.33 -12.40
CA ASN A 103 -10.66 -16.40 -12.47
C ASN A 103 -11.41 -16.35 -11.12
N ASN A 104 -12.44 -15.50 -10.99
CA ASN A 104 -13.19 -15.41 -9.73
C ASN A 104 -13.95 -16.70 -9.37
N PRO A 105 -14.69 -17.35 -10.29
CA PRO A 105 -15.41 -18.58 -9.97
C PRO A 105 -14.47 -19.70 -9.47
N GLN A 106 -13.35 -19.93 -10.15
CA GLN A 106 -12.36 -20.93 -9.72
C GLN A 106 -11.78 -20.60 -8.34
N LEU A 107 -11.51 -19.33 -8.06
CA LEU A 107 -11.01 -18.92 -6.75
C LEU A 107 -12.06 -19.14 -5.65
N GLN A 108 -13.32 -18.82 -5.91
CA GLN A 108 -14.44 -19.06 -4.98
C GLN A 108 -14.62 -20.56 -4.70
N ASP A 109 -14.55 -21.40 -5.73
CA ASP A 109 -14.67 -22.86 -5.57
C ASP A 109 -13.54 -23.43 -4.70
N ARG A 110 -12.31 -22.95 -4.89
CA ARG A 110 -11.15 -23.32 -4.07
C ARG A 110 -11.29 -22.85 -2.62
N ILE A 111 -11.77 -21.62 -2.41
CA ILE A 111 -12.08 -21.09 -1.07
C ILE A 111 -13.12 -21.95 -0.36
N ALA A 112 -14.23 -22.27 -1.03
CA ALA A 112 -15.28 -23.10 -0.46
C ALA A 112 -14.81 -24.54 -0.19
N ALA A 113 -13.98 -25.12 -1.08
CA ALA A 113 -13.35 -26.40 -0.87
C ALA A 113 -12.45 -26.39 0.37
N PHE A 114 -11.50 -25.47 0.42
CA PHE A 114 -10.55 -25.41 1.52
C PHE A 114 -11.25 -25.16 2.86
N GLY A 115 -12.23 -24.25 2.92
CA GLY A 115 -13.04 -23.99 4.11
C GLY A 115 -13.79 -25.23 4.62
N THR A 116 -14.44 -25.97 3.72
CA THR A 116 -15.10 -27.24 4.05
C THR A 116 -14.10 -28.28 4.58
N GLY A 117 -12.92 -28.35 3.96
CA GLY A 117 -11.83 -29.23 4.41
C GLY A 117 -11.33 -28.89 5.81
N LEU A 118 -11.20 -27.60 6.14
CA LEU A 118 -10.79 -27.13 7.47
C LEU A 118 -11.76 -27.59 8.55
N LEU A 119 -13.07 -27.39 8.34
CA LEU A 119 -14.08 -27.80 9.32
C LEU A 119 -14.06 -29.32 9.58
N ARG A 120 -13.86 -30.13 8.53
CA ARG A 120 -13.90 -31.60 8.65
C ARG A 120 -12.60 -32.22 9.13
N LEU A 121 -11.46 -31.82 8.54
CA LEU A 121 -10.17 -32.44 8.83
C LEU A 121 -9.43 -31.76 9.96
N ALA A 122 -9.43 -30.43 10.01
CA ALA A 122 -8.80 -29.71 11.12
C ALA A 122 -9.69 -29.65 12.37
N GLY A 123 -11.00 -29.91 12.23
CA GLY A 123 -11.94 -29.93 13.36
C GLY A 123 -12.21 -28.52 13.90
N LEU A 124 -12.17 -27.51 13.03
CA LEU A 124 -12.46 -26.13 13.42
C LEU A 124 -13.96 -25.93 13.64
N GLU A 125 -14.28 -25.19 14.70
CA GLU A 125 -15.65 -24.87 15.08
C GLU A 125 -15.96 -23.40 14.77
N VAL A 126 -17.09 -23.18 14.10
CA VAL A 126 -17.55 -21.85 13.67
C VAL A 126 -17.83 -20.96 14.89
N GLY A 127 -17.20 -19.79 14.94
CA GLY A 127 -17.38 -18.81 16.02
C GLY A 127 -16.59 -19.07 17.30
N GLU A 128 -16.01 -20.26 17.48
CA GLU A 128 -15.17 -20.59 18.64
C GLU A 128 -13.67 -20.70 18.28
N SER A 129 -13.37 -21.21 17.09
CA SER A 129 -12.00 -21.38 16.64
C SER A 129 -11.37 -20.10 16.12
N ASN A 130 -10.05 -20.04 16.15
CA ASN A 130 -9.23 -19.06 15.46
C ASN A 130 -8.03 -19.74 14.80
N VAL A 131 -7.46 -19.12 13.77
CA VAL A 131 -6.38 -19.74 12.99
C VAL A 131 -5.24 -18.77 12.76
N LEU A 132 -4.03 -19.17 13.16
CA LEU A 132 -2.81 -18.41 12.89
C LEU A 132 -2.30 -18.71 11.48
N LEU A 133 -2.23 -17.67 10.65
CA LEU A 133 -1.67 -17.74 9.30
C LEU A 133 -0.18 -17.38 9.35
N LEU A 134 0.66 -18.40 9.44
CA LEU A 134 2.12 -18.32 9.34
C LEU A 134 2.58 -18.54 7.89
N LEU A 135 1.94 -17.81 6.98
CA LEU A 135 2.20 -17.90 5.54
C LEU A 135 2.80 -16.58 5.04
N ASN A 136 3.84 -16.70 4.21
CA ASN A 136 4.23 -15.62 3.31
C ASN A 136 3.16 -15.39 2.25
N ASP A 137 3.27 -14.24 1.60
CA ASP A 137 2.37 -13.76 0.56
C ASP A 137 2.26 -14.77 -0.60
N SER A 138 1.09 -15.39 -0.72
CA SER A 138 0.81 -16.39 -1.76
C SER A 138 -0.69 -16.53 -2.00
N ILE A 139 -1.06 -17.32 -3.02
CA ILE A 139 -2.47 -17.63 -3.28
C ILE A 139 -3.09 -18.47 -2.15
N GLU A 140 -2.32 -19.36 -1.52
CA GLU A 140 -2.76 -20.15 -0.38
C GLU A 140 -3.08 -19.27 0.82
N PHE A 141 -2.37 -18.17 1.02
CA PHE A 141 -2.73 -17.17 2.03
C PHE A 141 -4.13 -16.62 1.75
N ILE A 142 -4.39 -16.13 0.52
CA ILE A 142 -5.69 -15.56 0.13
C ILE A 142 -6.82 -16.59 0.31
N ILE A 143 -6.60 -17.81 -0.16
CA ILE A 143 -7.59 -18.89 -0.08
C ILE A 143 -7.90 -19.21 1.38
N SER A 144 -6.87 -19.34 2.22
CA SER A 144 -7.03 -19.66 3.64
C SER A 144 -7.76 -18.54 4.37
N ASP A 145 -7.35 -17.29 4.18
CA ASP A 145 -7.91 -16.13 4.85
C ASP A 145 -9.39 -15.90 4.48
N LEU A 146 -9.74 -16.01 3.19
CA LEU A 146 -11.13 -15.89 2.73
C LEU A 146 -12.00 -17.11 3.08
N ALA A 147 -11.41 -18.30 3.18
CA ALA A 147 -12.13 -19.51 3.61
C ALA A 147 -12.52 -19.39 5.08
N LEU A 148 -11.60 -18.94 5.94
CA LEU A 148 -11.86 -18.65 7.34
C LEU A 148 -12.94 -17.57 7.49
N ALA A 149 -12.84 -16.49 6.71
CA ALA A 149 -13.85 -15.43 6.65
C ALA A 149 -15.26 -15.97 6.36
N SER A 150 -15.36 -16.87 5.37
CA SER A 150 -16.64 -17.43 4.90
C SER A 150 -17.33 -18.30 5.96
N HIS A 151 -16.56 -18.78 6.94
CA HIS A 151 -17.04 -19.59 8.06
C HIS A 151 -17.04 -18.81 9.39
N SER A 152 -16.93 -17.48 9.37
CA SER A 152 -16.89 -16.64 10.59
C SER A 152 -15.81 -17.08 11.60
N ILE A 153 -14.66 -17.55 11.10
CA ILE A 153 -13.50 -17.93 11.90
C ILE A 153 -12.44 -16.81 11.76
N PRO A 154 -12.06 -16.10 12.84
CA PRO A 154 -11.06 -15.05 12.75
C PRO A 154 -9.66 -15.59 12.42
N SER A 155 -8.97 -14.93 11.48
CA SER A 155 -7.56 -15.20 11.19
C SER A 155 -6.63 -14.36 12.07
N PHE A 156 -5.57 -14.97 12.59
CA PHE A 156 -4.47 -14.29 13.27
C PHE A 156 -3.30 -14.12 12.31
N THR A 157 -2.70 -12.94 12.27
CA THR A 157 -1.51 -12.66 11.46
C THR A 157 -0.44 -11.95 12.27
N LEU A 158 0.82 -12.05 11.84
CA LEU A 158 1.95 -11.38 12.48
C LEU A 158 2.55 -10.35 11.51
N THR A 159 2.95 -9.19 12.01
CA THR A 159 3.71 -8.20 11.21
C THR A 159 5.21 -8.46 11.21
N SER A 160 5.70 -9.36 12.08
CA SER A 160 7.12 -9.76 12.18
C SER A 160 7.23 -11.18 12.74
N SER A 161 8.25 -11.92 12.32
CA SER A 161 8.56 -13.27 12.82
C SER A 161 8.86 -13.29 14.32
N ASN A 162 9.43 -12.22 14.88
CA ASN A 162 9.77 -12.11 16.31
C ASN A 162 8.54 -12.14 17.24
N LEU A 163 7.35 -11.94 16.69
CA LEU A 163 6.10 -11.97 17.43
C LEU A 163 5.54 -13.39 17.61
N LEU A 164 6.10 -14.39 16.92
CA LEU A 164 5.53 -15.73 16.90
C LEU A 164 5.49 -16.37 18.30
N ALA A 165 6.65 -16.45 18.97
CA ALA A 165 6.77 -17.05 20.30
C ALA A 165 5.79 -16.44 21.32
N PRO A 166 5.80 -15.12 21.54
CA PRO A 166 4.93 -14.55 22.56
C PRO A 166 3.44 -14.52 22.15
N VAL A 167 3.11 -14.54 20.86
CA VAL A 167 1.70 -14.72 20.41
C VAL A 167 1.22 -16.15 20.67
N LEU A 168 2.04 -17.18 20.45
CA LEU A 168 1.66 -18.55 20.78
C LEU A 168 1.41 -18.73 22.29
N GLU A 169 2.24 -18.10 23.13
CA GLU A 169 2.09 -18.16 24.60
C GLU A 169 0.83 -17.43 25.09
N SER A 170 0.60 -16.21 24.60
CA SER A 170 -0.47 -15.34 25.10
C SER A 170 -1.83 -15.57 24.42
N HIS A 171 -1.83 -16.00 23.15
CA HIS A 171 -3.00 -16.14 22.30
C HIS A 171 -2.94 -17.46 21.50
N PRO A 172 -3.02 -18.62 22.19
CA PRO A 172 -2.84 -19.92 21.55
C PRO A 172 -3.89 -20.16 20.46
N PRO A 173 -3.47 -20.45 19.21
CA PRO A 173 -4.41 -20.62 18.11
C PRO A 173 -5.05 -22.02 18.10
N SER A 174 -6.28 -22.14 17.56
CA SER A 174 -6.93 -23.45 17.40
C SER A 174 -6.29 -24.30 16.31
N ALA A 175 -5.77 -23.64 15.26
CA ALA A 175 -4.91 -24.26 14.25
C ALA A 175 -3.89 -23.27 13.70
N ILE A 176 -2.79 -23.79 13.15
CA ILE A 176 -1.74 -23.00 12.51
C ILE A 176 -1.62 -23.45 11.05
N ILE A 177 -1.63 -22.49 10.12
CA ILE A 177 -1.33 -22.76 8.71
C ILE A 177 0.06 -22.20 8.41
N THR A 178 0.99 -23.05 7.96
CA THR A 178 2.40 -22.67 7.78
C THR A 178 3.00 -23.24 6.49
N HIS A 179 4.07 -22.63 6.01
CA HIS A 179 4.90 -23.21 4.95
C HIS A 179 5.66 -24.44 5.47
N ALA A 180 5.86 -25.44 4.61
CA ALA A 180 6.62 -26.65 4.92
C ALA A 180 8.04 -26.37 5.42
N SER A 181 8.67 -25.31 4.92
CA SER A 181 10.01 -24.87 5.33
C SER A 181 10.07 -24.37 6.78
N MET A 182 8.96 -23.86 7.31
CA MET A 182 8.86 -23.32 8.68
C MET A 182 8.41 -24.37 9.71
N LEU A 183 7.98 -25.55 9.25
CA LEU A 183 7.39 -26.57 10.14
C LEU A 183 8.37 -27.01 11.24
N HIS A 184 9.65 -27.19 10.91
CA HIS A 184 10.64 -27.65 11.89
C HIS A 184 10.83 -26.65 13.02
N GLN A 185 11.09 -25.38 12.70
CA GLN A 185 11.24 -24.30 13.67
C GLN A 185 9.97 -24.10 14.51
N LEU A 186 8.79 -24.24 13.90
CA LEU A 186 7.52 -24.15 14.62
C LEU A 186 7.36 -25.27 15.65
N LEU A 187 7.73 -26.50 15.31
CA LEU A 187 7.66 -27.64 16.23
C LEU A 187 8.64 -27.49 17.40
N GLU A 188 9.85 -26.98 17.14
CA GLU A 188 10.82 -26.65 18.19
C GLU A 188 10.26 -25.60 19.15
N LEU A 189 9.68 -24.52 18.61
CA LEU A 189 9.11 -23.46 19.41
C LEU A 189 7.93 -23.92 20.29
N ILE A 190 7.04 -24.75 19.74
CA ILE A 190 5.92 -25.36 20.49
C ILE A 190 6.45 -26.26 21.63
N TYR A 191 7.55 -26.96 21.40
CA TYR A 191 8.19 -27.80 22.42
C TYR A 191 8.81 -26.94 23.53
N ASP A 192 9.58 -25.92 23.16
CA ASP A 192 10.29 -25.03 24.09
C ASP A 192 9.34 -24.20 24.97
N ALA A 193 8.21 -23.76 24.42
CA ALA A 193 7.18 -23.04 25.17
C ALA A 193 6.43 -23.91 26.21
N GLY A 194 6.77 -25.20 26.34
CA GLY A 194 6.08 -26.13 27.24
C GLY A 194 4.66 -26.48 26.77
N GLU A 195 4.29 -26.08 25.55
CA GLU A 195 2.98 -26.33 24.95
C GLU A 195 2.83 -27.74 24.37
N ALA A 196 3.84 -28.59 24.46
CA ALA A 196 3.81 -29.99 24.03
C ALA A 196 2.69 -30.81 24.68
N SER A 197 2.08 -30.30 25.77
CA SER A 197 0.94 -30.92 26.45
C SER A 197 -0.42 -30.65 25.78
N ARG A 198 -0.54 -29.59 24.96
CA ARG A 198 -1.75 -29.19 24.22
C ARG A 198 -1.86 -29.94 22.89
N ASN A 199 -3.09 -30.09 22.40
CA ASN A 199 -3.35 -30.63 21.07
C ASN A 199 -3.19 -29.51 20.05
N HIS A 200 -2.28 -29.67 19.10
CA HIS A 200 -2.02 -28.69 18.04
C HIS A 200 -2.44 -29.25 16.69
N THR A 201 -3.17 -28.47 15.90
CA THR A 201 -3.44 -28.80 14.50
C THR A 201 -2.63 -27.88 13.60
N ILE A 202 -1.71 -28.45 12.82
CA ILE A 202 -0.84 -27.72 11.89
C ILE A 202 -1.16 -28.13 10.46
N ILE A 203 -1.49 -27.16 9.62
CA ILE A 203 -1.75 -27.36 8.19
C ILE A 203 -0.57 -26.81 7.39
N VAL A 204 0.02 -27.66 6.56
CA VAL A 204 1.31 -27.37 5.91
C VAL A 204 1.13 -27.13 4.42
N VAL A 205 1.56 -25.97 3.95
CA VAL A 205 1.65 -25.62 2.52
C VAL A 205 2.97 -26.14 1.95
N GLY A 206 2.88 -26.98 0.92
CA GLY A 206 4.03 -27.68 0.35
C GLY A 206 4.28 -29.04 0.99
N GLU A 207 5.42 -29.65 0.65
CA GLU A 207 5.79 -30.98 1.12
C GLU A 207 6.75 -30.89 2.32
N PRO A 208 6.35 -31.35 3.53
CA PRO A 208 7.20 -31.33 4.70
C PRO A 208 8.38 -32.32 4.55
N SER A 209 9.54 -31.94 5.09
CA SER A 209 10.71 -32.82 5.06
C SER A 209 10.51 -34.05 5.94
N ALA A 210 11.19 -35.15 5.61
CA ALA A 210 11.15 -36.37 6.43
C ALA A 210 11.62 -36.12 7.87
N GLN A 211 12.60 -35.24 8.05
CA GLN A 211 13.10 -34.81 9.35
C GLN A 211 12.04 -34.04 10.17
N ALA A 212 11.33 -33.10 9.53
CA ALA A 212 10.27 -32.36 10.20
C ALA A 212 9.13 -33.30 10.62
N MET A 213 8.74 -34.24 9.74
CA MET A 213 7.71 -35.23 10.05
C MET A 213 8.13 -36.22 11.16
N ALA A 214 9.41 -36.58 11.23
CA ALA A 214 9.94 -37.43 12.32
C ALA A 214 9.94 -36.72 13.68
N SER A 215 9.95 -35.38 13.69
CA SER A 215 9.93 -34.55 14.89
C SER A 215 8.52 -34.25 15.42
N VAL A 216 7.49 -34.74 14.73
CA VAL A 216 6.08 -34.51 15.11
C VAL A 216 5.74 -35.33 16.36
N ALA A 217 5.41 -34.65 17.45
CA ALA A 217 4.96 -35.28 18.69
C ALA A 217 3.55 -35.90 18.55
N SER A 218 3.21 -36.86 19.41
CA SER A 218 1.94 -37.60 19.35
C SER A 218 0.68 -36.74 19.48
N LYS A 219 0.77 -35.56 20.09
CA LYS A 219 -0.34 -34.61 20.28
C LYS A 219 -0.44 -33.55 19.18
N VAL A 220 0.47 -33.57 18.20
CA VAL A 220 0.46 -32.63 17.07
C VAL A 220 -0.11 -33.34 15.84
N LYS A 221 -1.22 -32.82 15.33
CA LYS A 221 -1.84 -33.29 14.10
C LYS A 221 -1.34 -32.45 12.93
N VAL A 222 -0.56 -33.05 12.03
CA VAL A 222 -0.08 -32.39 10.81
C VAL A 222 -0.93 -32.82 9.62
N LEU A 223 -1.49 -31.84 8.90
CA LEU A 223 -2.28 -32.03 7.69
C LEU A 223 -1.60 -31.32 6.51
N LYS A 224 -1.62 -31.91 5.31
CA LYS A 224 -1.17 -31.21 4.10
C LYS A 224 -2.28 -30.31 3.58
N TRP A 225 -1.95 -29.06 3.23
CA TRP A 225 -2.89 -28.08 2.70
C TRP A 225 -3.66 -28.59 1.48
N ALA A 226 -2.96 -29.26 0.56
CA ALA A 226 -3.57 -29.84 -0.64
C ALA A 226 -4.56 -30.99 -0.33
N ASP A 227 -4.34 -31.74 0.75
CA ASP A 227 -5.26 -32.81 1.17
C ASP A 227 -6.51 -32.23 1.84
N VAL A 228 -6.35 -31.11 2.56
CA VAL A 228 -7.48 -30.34 3.11
C VAL A 228 -8.38 -29.83 1.99
N GLU A 229 -7.81 -29.18 0.97
CA GLU A 229 -8.57 -28.73 -0.20
C GLU A 229 -9.25 -29.91 -0.92
N ARG A 230 -8.52 -31.01 -1.15
CA ARG A 230 -9.04 -32.21 -1.82
C ARG A 230 -10.21 -32.85 -1.08
N GLU A 231 -10.16 -32.92 0.24
CA GLU A 231 -11.27 -33.44 1.04
C GLU A 231 -12.52 -32.59 0.86
N GLY A 232 -12.38 -31.26 0.90
CA GLY A 232 -13.48 -30.34 0.64
C GLY A 232 -14.03 -30.37 -0.78
N ILE A 233 -13.29 -30.90 -1.76
CA ILE A 233 -13.79 -31.16 -3.13
C ILE A 233 -14.67 -32.41 -3.17
N ARG A 234 -14.34 -33.44 -2.40
CA ARG A 234 -15.02 -34.75 -2.43
C ARG A 234 -16.39 -34.75 -1.77
N VAL A 235 -16.67 -33.75 -0.95
CA VAL A 235 -17.84 -33.68 -0.10
C VAL A 235 -18.69 -32.47 -0.46
N GLU A 236 -19.95 -32.51 -0.07
CA GLU A 236 -20.83 -31.35 -0.20
C GLU A 236 -20.28 -30.18 0.63
N LYS A 237 -20.32 -28.97 0.05
CA LYS A 237 -19.77 -27.77 0.68
C LYS A 237 -20.57 -27.45 1.93
N ILE A 238 -19.88 -27.27 3.05
CA ILE A 238 -20.52 -26.87 4.29
C ILE A 238 -20.87 -25.38 4.16
N ILE A 239 -22.12 -25.04 4.47
CA ILE A 239 -22.59 -23.65 4.49
C ILE A 239 -22.72 -23.22 5.94
N SER A 240 -22.00 -22.15 6.31
CA SER A 240 -22.06 -21.54 7.64
C SER A 240 -22.92 -20.27 7.61
N PRO A 241 -23.38 -19.78 8.77
CA PRO A 241 -24.01 -18.46 8.85
C PRO A 241 -23.08 -17.39 8.29
N LEU A 242 -23.63 -16.51 7.44
CA LEU A 242 -22.86 -15.42 6.86
C LEU A 242 -22.40 -14.45 7.95
N PRO A 243 -21.13 -14.02 7.94
CA PRO A 243 -20.65 -13.01 8.86
C PRO A 243 -21.33 -11.66 8.61
N LYS A 244 -21.40 -10.83 9.64
CA LYS A 244 -21.86 -9.43 9.54
C LYS A 244 -20.66 -8.52 9.27
N PRO A 245 -20.88 -7.33 8.67
CA PRO A 245 -19.81 -6.35 8.44
C PRO A 245 -19.02 -5.95 9.70
N ASN A 246 -19.68 -5.95 10.87
CA ASN A 246 -19.08 -5.57 12.14
C ASN A 246 -18.41 -6.74 12.90
N ASP A 247 -18.51 -7.97 12.39
CA ASP A 247 -17.86 -9.12 13.01
C ASP A 247 -16.35 -9.03 12.79
N ILE A 248 -15.58 -9.50 13.77
CA ILE A 248 -14.11 -9.52 13.70
C ILE A 248 -13.71 -10.51 12.62
N PHE A 249 -13.04 -10.01 11.58
CA PHE A 249 -12.52 -10.81 10.49
C PHE A 249 -11.11 -11.33 10.84
N THR A 250 -10.28 -10.47 11.44
CA THR A 250 -8.88 -10.80 11.69
C THR A 250 -8.31 -10.03 12.86
N VAL A 251 -7.31 -10.62 13.53
CA VAL A 251 -6.46 -9.94 14.50
C VAL A 251 -5.03 -9.94 13.98
N SER A 252 -4.48 -8.74 13.73
CA SER A 252 -3.10 -8.58 13.28
C SER A 252 -2.22 -8.17 14.46
N PHE A 253 -1.26 -9.03 14.83
CA PHE A 253 -0.35 -8.78 15.92
C PHE A 253 0.87 -7.99 15.44
N PHE A 254 1.18 -6.92 16.16
CA PHE A 254 2.32 -6.04 15.89
C PHE A 254 3.02 -5.65 17.19
N ALA A 255 4.29 -5.26 17.07
CA ALA A 255 5.04 -4.68 18.19
C ALA A 255 4.79 -3.17 18.26
N SER A 256 4.49 -2.67 19.45
CA SER A 256 4.55 -1.24 19.77
C SER A 256 6.00 -0.73 19.75
N GLU A 257 6.19 0.59 19.78
CA GLU A 257 7.52 1.21 19.92
C GLU A 257 8.25 0.77 21.20
N SER A 258 7.49 0.46 22.26
CA SER A 258 7.99 -0.11 23.51
C SER A 258 8.31 -1.61 23.44
N GLY A 259 8.08 -2.28 22.31
CA GLY A 259 8.31 -3.71 22.13
C GLY A 259 7.18 -4.61 22.68
N HIS A 260 6.17 -4.04 23.33
CA HIS A 260 4.98 -4.78 23.76
C HIS A 260 4.11 -5.19 22.57
N ILE A 261 3.47 -6.34 22.69
CA ILE A 261 2.65 -6.93 21.64
C ILE A 261 1.25 -6.36 21.72
N GLN A 262 0.73 -6.00 20.56
CA GLN A 262 -0.60 -5.46 20.41
C GLN A 262 -1.33 -6.22 19.30
N GLY A 263 -2.63 -6.41 19.48
CA GLY A 263 -3.52 -7.01 18.47
C GLY A 263 -4.45 -5.97 17.87
N ALA A 264 -4.31 -5.71 16.57
CA ALA A 264 -5.26 -4.93 15.79
C ALA A 264 -6.47 -5.81 15.45
N GLN A 265 -7.59 -5.63 16.14
CA GLN A 265 -8.86 -6.27 15.78
C GLN A 265 -9.50 -5.51 14.63
N LEU A 266 -9.67 -6.20 13.51
CA LEU A 266 -10.22 -5.63 12.28
C LEU A 266 -11.47 -6.40 11.86
N THR A 267 -12.53 -5.65 11.59
CA THR A 267 -13.81 -6.18 11.10
C THR A 267 -13.81 -6.30 9.58
N HIS A 268 -14.83 -6.97 9.03
CA HIS A 268 -15.09 -6.99 7.59
C HIS A 268 -15.25 -5.57 7.01
N GLU A 269 -15.95 -4.68 7.73
CA GLU A 269 -16.12 -3.29 7.33
C GLU A 269 -14.77 -2.53 7.31
N ASN A 270 -13.87 -2.80 8.27
CA ASN A 270 -12.55 -2.16 8.27
C ASN A 270 -11.76 -2.46 6.99
N LEU A 271 -11.73 -3.72 6.56
CA LEU A 271 -10.99 -4.13 5.37
C LEU A 271 -11.68 -3.69 4.06
N THR A 272 -13.00 -3.75 3.98
CA THR A 272 -13.74 -3.27 2.79
C THR A 272 -13.63 -1.74 2.64
N ALA A 273 -13.63 -0.99 3.75
CA ALA A 273 -13.29 0.43 3.75
C ALA A 273 -11.84 0.66 3.29
N GLY A 274 -10.94 -0.24 3.66
CA GLY A 274 -9.55 -0.23 3.22
C GLY A 274 -9.39 -0.36 1.72
N VAL A 275 -10.12 -1.30 1.12
CA VAL A 275 -10.17 -1.45 -0.34
C VAL A 275 -10.68 -0.17 -0.99
N ALA A 276 -11.73 0.46 -0.45
CA ALA A 276 -12.22 1.74 -0.96
C ALA A 276 -11.16 2.86 -0.91
N ALA A 277 -10.39 2.92 0.18
CA ALA A 277 -9.32 3.90 0.36
C ALA A 277 -8.15 3.68 -0.61
N VAL A 278 -7.69 2.44 -0.79
CA VAL A 278 -6.59 2.11 -1.72
C VAL A 278 -6.98 2.44 -3.16
N ARG A 279 -8.23 2.13 -3.56
CA ARG A 279 -8.74 2.47 -4.90
C ARG A 279 -8.71 3.97 -5.19
N ALA A 280 -9.02 4.79 -4.19
CA ALA A 280 -9.09 6.25 -4.35
C ALA A 280 -7.73 6.96 -4.33
N MET A 281 -6.62 6.24 -4.07
CA MET A 281 -5.28 6.83 -4.24
C MET A 281 -4.98 7.14 -5.72
N LEU A 282 -5.64 6.44 -6.64
CA LEU A 282 -5.56 6.74 -8.07
C LEU A 282 -6.65 7.72 -8.50
N PRO A 283 -6.34 8.67 -9.39
CA PRO A 283 -7.34 9.59 -9.91
C PRO A 283 -8.36 8.84 -10.77
N ILE A 284 -9.58 9.35 -10.85
CA ILE A 284 -10.68 8.71 -11.60
C ILE A 284 -10.32 8.50 -13.08
N SER A 285 -9.55 9.41 -13.69
CA SER A 285 -9.08 9.30 -15.08
C SER A 285 -8.10 8.14 -15.30
N HIS A 286 -7.47 7.64 -14.24
CA HIS A 286 -6.51 6.54 -14.27
C HIS A 286 -6.79 5.55 -13.12
N ALA A 287 -8.07 5.25 -12.90
CA ALA A 287 -8.49 4.25 -11.92
C ALA A 287 -7.89 2.87 -12.22
N PHE A 288 -8.00 1.95 -11.26
CA PHE A 288 -7.65 0.54 -11.50
C PHE A 288 -8.48 -0.05 -12.64
N SER A 289 -7.88 -0.98 -13.37
CA SER A 289 -8.50 -1.73 -14.46
C SER A 289 -8.04 -3.18 -14.42
N GLN A 290 -8.85 -4.11 -14.93
CA GLN A 290 -8.49 -5.54 -15.04
C GLN A 290 -7.21 -5.78 -15.87
N LEU A 291 -6.80 -4.82 -16.71
CA LEU A 291 -5.55 -4.87 -17.46
C LEU A 291 -4.31 -4.53 -16.63
N ASP A 292 -4.51 -3.97 -15.43
CA ASP A 292 -3.40 -3.64 -14.55
C ASP A 292 -2.75 -4.89 -13.95
N THR A 293 -1.46 -4.73 -13.63
CA THR A 293 -0.71 -5.68 -12.81
C THR A 293 -0.13 -4.92 -11.64
N VAL A 294 -0.56 -5.30 -10.45
CA VAL A 294 -0.18 -4.67 -9.18
C VAL A 294 0.94 -5.48 -8.55
N VAL A 295 2.03 -4.81 -8.17
CA VAL A 295 3.11 -5.42 -7.38
C VAL A 295 3.26 -4.71 -6.04
N SER A 296 3.52 -5.45 -4.97
CA SER A 296 3.60 -4.90 -3.62
C SER A 296 4.82 -5.38 -2.83
N ALA A 297 5.52 -4.43 -2.20
CA ALA A 297 6.58 -4.68 -1.22
C ALA A 297 6.05 -4.90 0.21
N HIS A 298 4.73 -4.87 0.40
CA HIS A 298 4.09 -4.94 1.72
C HIS A 298 3.51 -6.32 1.98
N SER A 299 3.87 -6.90 3.12
CA SER A 299 3.40 -8.21 3.52
C SER A 299 1.90 -8.25 3.78
N MET A 300 1.25 -9.32 3.34
CA MET A 300 -0.12 -9.68 3.70
C MET A 300 -0.27 -10.09 5.18
N GLY A 301 0.83 -10.20 5.94
CA GLY A 301 0.76 -10.25 7.40
C GLY A 301 0.21 -8.95 8.01
N THR A 302 0.34 -7.83 7.30
CA THR A 302 -0.11 -6.49 7.73
C THR A 302 -1.51 -6.14 7.22
N ALA A 303 -2.21 -5.25 7.93
CA ALA A 303 -3.52 -4.74 7.49
C ALA A 303 -3.43 -3.98 6.15
N TYR A 304 -2.36 -3.20 5.96
CA TYR A 304 -2.13 -2.44 4.73
C TYR A 304 -1.83 -3.33 3.53
N GLY A 305 -0.92 -4.30 3.67
CA GLY A 305 -0.61 -5.26 2.59
C GLY A 305 -1.82 -6.08 2.17
N ARG A 306 -2.69 -6.46 3.12
CA ARG A 306 -3.97 -7.10 2.82
C ARG A 306 -4.94 -6.18 2.08
N ALA A 307 -5.08 -4.91 2.50
CA ALA A 307 -5.92 -3.95 1.77
C ALA A 307 -5.47 -3.78 0.30
N ILE A 308 -4.16 -3.82 0.01
CA ILE A 308 -3.63 -3.80 -1.36
C ILE A 308 -4.03 -5.08 -2.11
N ALA A 309 -3.76 -6.26 -1.53
CA ALA A 309 -4.07 -7.54 -2.17
C ALA A 309 -5.57 -7.68 -2.46
N TYR A 310 -6.43 -7.30 -1.51
CA TYR A 310 -7.88 -7.32 -1.67
C TYR A 310 -8.38 -6.32 -2.70
N THR A 311 -7.71 -5.17 -2.84
CA THR A 311 -8.01 -4.22 -3.93
C THR A 311 -7.71 -4.84 -5.28
N ALA A 312 -6.58 -5.53 -5.42
CA ALA A 312 -6.23 -6.24 -6.65
C ALA A 312 -7.23 -7.36 -6.96
N LEU A 313 -7.72 -8.10 -5.95
CA LEU A 313 -8.78 -9.10 -6.12
C LEU A 313 -10.11 -8.46 -6.58
N PHE A 314 -10.54 -7.39 -5.94
CA PHE A 314 -11.80 -6.71 -6.25
C PHE A 314 -11.81 -6.10 -7.66
N GLU A 315 -10.68 -5.54 -8.09
CA GLU A 315 -10.53 -4.95 -9.43
C GLU A 315 -10.21 -6.00 -10.51
N GLY A 316 -9.96 -7.25 -10.13
CA GLY A 316 -9.65 -8.33 -11.05
C GLY A 316 -8.27 -8.20 -11.72
N THR A 317 -7.34 -7.48 -11.10
CA THR A 317 -5.98 -7.25 -11.64
C THR A 317 -5.08 -8.45 -11.41
N SER A 318 -4.01 -8.59 -12.19
CA SER A 318 -2.93 -9.51 -11.80
C SER A 318 -2.17 -8.97 -10.59
N PHE A 319 -1.70 -9.83 -9.70
CA PHE A 319 -1.07 -9.43 -8.44
C PHE A 319 0.13 -10.31 -8.10
N ALA A 320 1.19 -9.70 -7.57
CA ALA A 320 2.31 -10.40 -6.95
C ALA A 320 2.99 -9.51 -5.90
N THR A 321 3.84 -10.11 -5.09
CA THR A 321 4.64 -9.39 -4.09
C THR A 321 6.14 -9.45 -4.40
N LEU A 322 6.91 -8.57 -3.77
CA LEU A 322 8.37 -8.52 -3.89
C LEU A 322 9.05 -9.49 -2.90
N GLU A 323 10.36 -9.70 -2.97
CA GLU A 323 11.03 -10.66 -2.08
C GLU A 323 11.07 -10.10 -0.65
N SER A 324 11.27 -8.78 -0.54
CA SER A 324 11.24 -8.02 0.72
C SER A 324 9.92 -8.04 1.48
N SER A 325 8.83 -8.50 0.85
CA SER A 325 7.53 -8.64 1.51
C SER A 325 7.43 -9.89 2.39
N LYS A 326 8.26 -10.91 2.15
CA LYS A 326 8.23 -12.17 2.89
C LYS A 326 8.73 -11.97 4.32
N LEU A 327 7.90 -12.35 5.30
CA LEU A 327 8.20 -12.24 6.72
C LEU A 327 8.87 -13.49 7.29
N PHE A 328 8.56 -14.66 6.72
CA PHE A 328 8.97 -15.95 7.26
C PHE A 328 10.02 -16.59 6.35
N HIS A 329 11.23 -16.79 6.87
CA HIS A 329 12.32 -17.42 6.15
C HIS A 329 12.82 -18.60 6.99
N ALA A 330 13.18 -19.70 6.34
CA ALA A 330 13.73 -20.86 7.06
C ALA A 330 15.14 -20.59 7.62
N ASP A 331 15.88 -19.70 6.96
CA ASP A 331 17.20 -19.25 7.36
C ASP A 331 17.13 -17.78 7.84
N GLU A 332 18.14 -17.33 8.59
CA GLU A 332 18.32 -15.91 8.93
C GLU A 332 18.56 -15.08 7.66
N TYR A 333 17.47 -14.65 7.02
CA TYR A 333 17.48 -13.86 5.81
C TYR A 333 17.01 -12.44 6.10
N THR A 334 17.92 -11.48 5.91
CA THR A 334 17.56 -10.05 5.92
C THR A 334 17.31 -9.59 4.48
N PRO A 335 16.08 -9.21 4.12
CA PRO A 335 15.78 -8.76 2.76
C PRO A 335 16.57 -7.50 2.43
N GLN A 336 17.28 -7.53 1.31
CA GLN A 336 18.06 -6.40 0.82
C GLN A 336 17.17 -5.50 -0.05
N ILE A 337 16.88 -4.30 0.44
CA ILE A 337 16.09 -3.29 -0.27
C ILE A 337 16.97 -2.65 -1.37
N ASN A 338 16.88 -3.17 -2.59
CA ASN A 338 17.68 -2.72 -3.74
C ASN A 338 16.90 -2.85 -5.06
N VAL A 339 17.55 -2.52 -6.18
CA VAL A 339 16.95 -2.59 -7.52
C VAL A 339 16.56 -4.02 -7.90
N ALA A 340 17.32 -5.04 -7.47
CA ALA A 340 16.98 -6.43 -7.76
C ALA A 340 15.69 -6.86 -7.04
N ASP A 341 15.50 -6.43 -5.79
CA ASP A 341 14.23 -6.65 -5.07
C ASP A 341 13.07 -5.86 -5.67
N ALA A 342 13.28 -4.60 -6.05
CA ALA A 342 12.26 -3.79 -6.75
C ALA A 342 11.76 -4.44 -8.06
N LEU A 343 12.52 -5.41 -8.60
CA LEU A 343 12.24 -6.13 -9.82
C LEU A 343 12.04 -7.65 -9.59
N SER A 344 11.96 -8.10 -8.33
CA SER A 344 11.90 -9.53 -8.01
C SER A 344 10.61 -10.20 -8.50
N SER A 345 9.54 -9.41 -8.69
CA SER A 345 8.28 -9.90 -9.26
C SER A 345 8.43 -10.47 -10.68
N LYS A 346 9.53 -10.20 -11.38
CA LYS A 346 9.86 -10.79 -12.70
C LYS A 346 10.00 -12.31 -12.68
N VAL A 347 10.23 -12.90 -11.50
CA VAL A 347 10.26 -14.37 -11.33
C VAL A 347 8.89 -14.98 -11.62
N TYR A 348 7.80 -14.23 -11.41
CA TYR A 348 6.46 -14.70 -11.65
C TYR A 348 6.05 -14.54 -13.12
N PRO A 349 5.22 -15.46 -13.66
CA PRO A 349 4.65 -15.38 -15.01
C PRO A 349 3.50 -14.36 -15.09
N ILE A 350 3.70 -13.15 -14.55
CA ILE A 350 2.75 -12.06 -14.57
C ILE A 350 3.00 -11.12 -15.76
N PRO A 351 1.97 -10.38 -16.23
CA PRO A 351 2.18 -9.28 -17.16
C PRO A 351 3.12 -8.20 -16.59
N PRO A 352 3.65 -7.29 -17.42
CA PRO A 352 4.43 -6.15 -16.96
C PRO A 352 3.72 -5.36 -15.84
N PRO A 353 4.38 -5.09 -14.69
CA PRO A 353 3.79 -4.29 -13.63
C PRO A 353 3.39 -2.89 -14.08
N THR A 354 2.14 -2.50 -13.81
CA THR A 354 1.61 -1.15 -14.12
C THR A 354 1.54 -0.28 -12.87
N ILE A 355 1.27 -0.85 -11.70
CA ILE A 355 1.18 -0.14 -10.42
C ILE A 355 2.10 -0.84 -9.42
N ALA A 356 3.00 -0.07 -8.80
CA ALA A 356 3.93 -0.62 -7.83
C ALA A 356 3.79 0.06 -6.46
N PHE A 357 3.53 -0.74 -5.44
CA PHE A 357 3.61 -0.35 -4.04
C PHE A 357 5.00 -0.70 -3.51
N MET A 358 5.75 0.32 -3.13
CA MET A 358 7.17 0.24 -2.81
C MET A 358 7.48 0.88 -1.45
N LYS A 359 8.68 0.60 -0.92
CA LYS A 359 9.22 1.27 0.27
C LYS A 359 10.19 2.39 -0.17
N PRO A 360 10.50 3.39 0.67
CA PRO A 360 11.40 4.50 0.32
C PRO A 360 12.75 4.04 -0.23
N GLY A 361 13.33 2.96 0.30
CA GLY A 361 14.61 2.43 -0.19
C GLY A 361 14.53 1.85 -1.62
N HIS A 362 13.40 1.25 -2.02
CA HIS A 362 13.20 0.81 -3.41
C HIS A 362 13.13 2.01 -4.35
N LEU A 363 12.38 3.06 -3.96
CA LEU A 363 12.29 4.29 -4.74
C LEU A 363 13.68 4.91 -4.90
N HIS A 364 14.41 5.09 -3.81
CA HIS A 364 15.73 5.73 -3.81
C HIS A 364 16.73 4.97 -4.70
N THR A 365 16.88 3.66 -4.49
CA THR A 365 17.85 2.85 -5.25
C THR A 365 17.51 2.76 -6.74
N LEU A 366 16.22 2.65 -7.08
CA LEU A 366 15.76 2.63 -8.46
C LEU A 366 16.00 3.97 -9.17
N VAL A 367 15.66 5.08 -8.50
CA VAL A 367 15.85 6.43 -9.03
C VAL A 367 17.33 6.74 -9.22
N ASP A 368 18.18 6.45 -8.23
CA ASP A 368 19.63 6.67 -8.36
C ASP A 368 20.22 5.86 -9.52
N ALA A 369 19.85 4.58 -9.66
CA ALA A 369 20.30 3.75 -10.77
C ALA A 369 19.87 4.31 -12.14
N ILE A 370 18.61 4.74 -12.28
CA ILE A 370 18.09 5.33 -13.52
C ILE A 370 18.79 6.65 -13.85
N LEU A 371 18.96 7.54 -12.86
CA LEU A 371 19.63 8.82 -13.08
C LEU A 371 21.11 8.64 -13.42
N LYS A 372 21.79 7.68 -12.78
CA LYS A 372 23.17 7.32 -13.11
C LYS A 372 23.29 6.82 -14.56
N GLU A 373 22.35 6.00 -15.01
CA GLU A 373 22.32 5.53 -16.39
C GLU A 373 21.98 6.67 -17.38
N ALA A 374 21.04 7.54 -17.03
CA ALA A 374 20.65 8.68 -17.85
C ALA A 374 21.80 9.68 -18.05
N ARG A 375 22.64 9.90 -17.02
CA ARG A 375 23.83 10.77 -17.09
C ARG A 375 24.89 10.30 -18.09
N LYS A 376 24.86 9.03 -18.52
CA LYS A 376 25.76 8.55 -19.58
C LYS A 376 25.50 9.24 -20.93
N SER A 377 24.30 9.75 -21.15
CA SER A 377 23.96 10.60 -22.30
C SER A 377 24.43 12.04 -22.07
N PHE A 378 25.75 12.27 -21.99
CA PHE A 378 26.37 13.52 -21.53
C PHE A 378 25.83 14.78 -22.21
N PHE A 379 25.63 14.76 -23.53
CA PHE A 379 25.15 15.92 -24.28
C PHE A 379 23.65 16.19 -24.10
N LEU A 380 22.81 15.14 -24.03
CA LEU A 380 21.35 15.29 -24.01
C LEU A 380 20.78 15.39 -22.59
N HIS A 381 21.42 14.75 -21.61
CA HIS A 381 20.94 14.68 -20.23
C HIS A 381 20.73 16.07 -19.60
N PRO A 382 21.63 17.07 -19.71
CA PRO A 382 21.39 18.39 -19.14
C PRO A 382 20.15 19.08 -19.69
N PHE A 383 19.88 18.95 -21.00
CA PHE A 383 18.68 19.49 -21.63
C PHE A 383 17.43 18.73 -21.19
N ALA A 384 17.48 17.39 -21.23
CA ALA A 384 16.39 16.53 -20.80
C ALA A 384 15.99 16.82 -19.34
N TRP A 385 16.97 16.90 -18.44
CA TRP A 385 16.77 17.25 -17.04
C TRP A 385 16.11 18.62 -16.89
N ARG A 386 16.67 19.66 -17.52
CA ARG A 386 16.13 21.02 -17.44
C ARG A 386 14.68 21.11 -17.91
N HIS A 387 14.36 20.48 -19.05
CA HIS A 387 12.99 20.50 -19.58
C HIS A 387 12.02 19.68 -18.72
N LYS A 388 12.44 18.54 -18.18
CA LYS A 388 11.63 17.74 -17.26
C LYS A 388 11.35 18.47 -15.95
N MET A 389 12.37 19.12 -15.38
CA MET A 389 12.23 19.95 -14.19
C MET A 389 11.27 21.12 -14.42
N ALA A 390 11.38 21.81 -15.56
CA ALA A 390 10.47 22.89 -15.92
C ALA A 390 9.02 22.39 -16.06
N GLY A 391 8.80 21.25 -16.72
CA GLY A 391 7.48 20.64 -16.83
C GLY A 391 6.85 20.32 -15.47
N ILE A 392 7.63 19.71 -14.56
CA ILE A 392 7.16 19.39 -13.20
C ILE A 392 6.81 20.66 -12.42
N ALA A 393 7.64 21.71 -12.50
CA ALA A 393 7.37 23.00 -11.87
C ALA A 393 6.08 23.65 -12.40
N GLU A 394 5.72 23.38 -13.67
CA GLU A 394 4.46 23.81 -14.28
C GLU A 394 3.29 22.84 -14.03
N GLY A 395 3.47 21.80 -13.21
CA GLY A 395 2.43 20.83 -12.88
C GLY A 395 2.19 19.78 -13.96
N PHE A 396 3.13 19.58 -14.87
CA PHE A 396 3.03 18.64 -15.97
C PHE A 396 4.00 17.47 -15.86
N LEU A 397 3.48 16.27 -16.08
CA LEU A 397 4.22 15.03 -16.07
C LEU A 397 3.82 14.16 -17.25
N THR A 398 4.80 13.61 -17.95
CA THR A 398 4.54 12.69 -19.05
C THR A 398 5.69 11.72 -19.20
N LYS A 399 5.36 10.51 -19.65
CA LYS A 399 6.30 9.46 -20.04
C LYS A 399 6.59 9.45 -21.54
N GLU A 400 5.89 10.27 -22.32
CA GLU A 400 5.92 10.24 -23.79
C GLU A 400 6.64 11.45 -24.40
N SER A 401 7.37 12.23 -23.60
CA SER A 401 8.08 13.40 -24.11
C SER A 401 9.24 13.00 -25.02
N LEU A 402 9.69 13.94 -25.86
CA LEU A 402 10.93 13.79 -26.63
C LEU A 402 12.11 13.38 -25.73
N TRP A 403 12.18 13.95 -24.52
CA TRP A 403 13.26 13.69 -23.55
C TRP A 403 13.16 12.30 -22.91
N ASP A 404 11.96 11.73 -22.79
CA ASP A 404 11.81 10.32 -22.41
C ASP A 404 12.43 9.44 -23.50
N ARG A 405 11.98 9.61 -24.74
CA ARG A 405 12.41 8.79 -25.87
C ARG A 405 13.92 8.85 -26.12
N LEU A 406 14.52 10.03 -25.96
CA LEU A 406 15.93 10.25 -26.24
C LEU A 406 16.87 9.88 -25.07
N VAL A 407 16.40 9.94 -23.82
CA VAL A 407 17.27 9.79 -22.63
C VAL A 407 16.70 8.79 -21.64
N PHE A 408 15.51 9.05 -21.08
CA PHE A 408 15.05 8.30 -19.92
C PHE A 408 14.48 6.92 -20.23
N ASP A 409 13.91 6.67 -21.41
CA ASP A 409 13.39 5.35 -21.81
C ASP A 409 14.53 4.34 -21.90
N ALA A 410 15.64 4.70 -22.56
CA ALA A 410 16.82 3.84 -22.63
C ALA A 410 17.42 3.59 -21.24
N ALA A 411 17.45 4.60 -20.36
CA ALA A 411 17.94 4.46 -19.00
C ALA A 411 17.06 3.50 -18.16
N ARG A 412 15.74 3.68 -18.21
CA ARG A 412 14.76 2.80 -17.56
C ARG A 412 14.84 1.38 -18.07
N SER A 413 14.91 1.17 -19.39
CA SER A 413 15.04 -0.17 -19.99
C SER A 413 16.31 -0.89 -19.54
N ARG A 414 17.45 -0.19 -19.43
CA ARG A 414 18.71 -0.82 -18.98
C ARG A 414 18.70 -1.20 -17.50
N VAL A 415 18.08 -0.38 -16.66
CA VAL A 415 18.03 -0.63 -15.21
C VAL A 415 16.93 -1.62 -14.85
N ALA A 416 15.72 -1.41 -15.37
CA ALA A 416 14.51 -2.09 -14.95
C ALA A 416 13.94 -3.05 -16.02
N GLY A 417 14.52 -3.11 -17.21
CA GLY A 417 14.05 -3.92 -18.34
C GLY A 417 12.92 -3.26 -19.13
N ASP A 418 12.70 -3.71 -20.36
CA ASP A 418 11.75 -3.08 -21.31
C ASP A 418 10.30 -3.08 -20.81
N LYS A 419 9.94 -4.07 -19.98
CA LYS A 419 8.62 -4.18 -19.35
C LYS A 419 8.33 -3.04 -18.36
N PHE A 420 9.34 -2.30 -17.90
CA PHE A 420 9.16 -1.13 -17.04
C PHE A 420 8.44 0.03 -17.73
N SER A 421 8.38 0.04 -19.06
CA SER A 421 7.58 1.00 -19.83
C SER A 421 6.08 0.94 -19.50
N ALA A 422 5.57 -0.19 -19.01
CA ALA A 422 4.16 -0.34 -18.61
C ALA A 422 3.82 0.32 -17.26
N LEU A 423 4.82 0.61 -16.43
CA LEU A 423 4.61 1.26 -15.14
C LEU A 423 3.98 2.65 -15.34
N ARG A 424 2.86 2.90 -14.68
CA ARG A 424 2.09 4.16 -14.77
C ARG A 424 1.96 4.91 -13.44
N THR A 425 2.14 4.24 -12.30
CA THR A 425 2.10 4.86 -10.97
C THR A 425 2.99 4.12 -9.98
N VAL A 426 3.67 4.87 -9.10
CA VAL A 426 4.38 4.33 -7.92
C VAL A 426 3.75 4.89 -6.66
N ILE A 427 3.45 4.02 -5.71
CA ILE A 427 2.98 4.37 -4.37
C ILE A 427 4.05 3.96 -3.38
N VAL A 428 4.49 4.88 -2.53
CA VAL A 428 5.57 4.65 -1.58
C VAL A 428 5.06 4.81 -0.16
N SER A 429 5.35 3.84 0.70
CA SER A 429 4.89 3.83 2.10
C SER A 429 5.88 3.14 3.05
N GLU A 430 5.59 3.12 4.36
CA GLU A 430 6.45 2.58 5.43
C GLU A 430 7.76 3.35 5.67
N GLY A 431 7.77 4.67 5.46
CA GLY A 431 8.88 5.51 5.92
C GLY A 431 8.88 6.91 5.31
N PRO A 432 9.67 7.84 5.88
CA PRO A 432 9.82 9.16 5.32
C PRO A 432 10.59 9.12 3.99
N ILE A 433 10.24 10.05 3.10
CA ILE A 433 10.97 10.33 1.87
C ILE A 433 11.52 11.74 2.01
N ALA A 434 12.76 12.01 1.62
CA ALA A 434 13.28 13.37 1.61
C ALA A 434 12.54 14.23 0.56
N ALA A 435 12.15 15.46 0.89
CA ALA A 435 11.43 16.34 -0.04
C ALA A 435 12.19 16.52 -1.37
N ASP A 436 13.49 16.79 -1.28
CA ASP A 436 14.39 16.99 -2.42
C ASP A 436 14.52 15.77 -3.34
N SER A 437 14.09 14.57 -2.90
CA SER A 437 14.11 13.35 -3.71
C SER A 437 12.85 13.15 -4.55
N MET A 438 11.74 13.82 -4.23
CA MET A 438 10.46 13.63 -4.92
C MET A 438 10.51 14.08 -6.38
N THR A 439 11.07 15.26 -6.63
CA THR A 439 11.18 15.81 -8.00
C THR A 439 12.13 14.96 -8.87
N PRO A 440 13.36 14.62 -8.43
CA PRO A 440 14.21 13.66 -9.14
C PRO A 440 13.53 12.32 -9.41
N ALA A 441 12.76 11.79 -8.46
CA ALA A 441 12.02 10.55 -8.66
C ALA A 441 10.97 10.66 -9.78
N ARG A 442 10.19 11.73 -9.78
CA ARG A 442 9.21 12.04 -10.84
C ARG A 442 9.88 12.20 -12.21
N VAL A 443 11.07 12.81 -12.28
CA VAL A 443 11.86 12.93 -13.53
C VAL A 443 12.34 11.56 -14.01
N ALA A 444 12.96 10.78 -13.14
CA ALA A 444 13.57 9.50 -13.49
C ALA A 444 12.53 8.47 -13.97
N LEU A 445 11.41 8.38 -13.24
CA LEU A 445 10.37 7.39 -13.49
C LEU A 445 9.35 7.88 -14.54
N SER A 446 9.18 9.19 -14.67
CA SER A 446 8.16 9.85 -15.53
C SER A 446 6.72 9.41 -15.23
N VAL A 447 6.45 9.02 -13.98
CA VAL A 447 5.12 8.60 -13.50
C VAL A 447 4.80 9.26 -12.16
N PRO A 448 3.51 9.42 -11.82
CA PRO A 448 3.04 9.80 -10.48
C PRO A 448 3.74 9.01 -9.37
N VAL A 449 4.23 9.73 -8.36
CA VAL A 449 4.79 9.17 -7.12
C VAL A 449 3.90 9.63 -5.97
N ILE A 450 3.13 8.70 -5.42
CA ILE A 450 2.25 8.93 -4.27
C ILE A 450 3.04 8.59 -3.00
N ASN A 451 3.19 9.54 -2.10
CA ASN A 451 3.72 9.30 -0.76
C ASN A 451 2.56 9.02 0.20
N CYS A 452 2.57 7.87 0.87
CA CYS A 452 1.51 7.47 1.77
C CYS A 452 2.06 6.97 3.11
N TYR A 453 1.26 7.16 4.16
CA TYR A 453 1.56 6.64 5.49
C TYR A 453 0.55 5.56 5.84
N SER A 454 1.04 4.44 6.36
CA SER A 454 0.24 3.31 6.84
C SER A 454 0.57 3.05 8.32
N HIS A 455 -0.39 2.50 9.04
CA HIS A 455 -0.24 2.16 10.46
C HIS A 455 -0.80 0.75 10.72
N PRO A 456 -0.21 -0.08 11.60
CA PRO A 456 -0.67 -1.45 11.83
C PRO A 456 -2.15 -1.59 12.23
N LEU A 457 -2.70 -0.61 12.96
CA LEU A 457 -4.12 -0.56 13.34
C LEU A 457 -5.07 -0.13 12.20
N VAL A 458 -4.56 0.29 11.04
CA VAL A 458 -5.38 0.85 9.97
C VAL A 458 -5.32 -0.04 8.73
N ALA A 459 -6.48 -0.55 8.33
CA ALA A 459 -6.66 -1.33 7.11
C ALA A 459 -6.67 -0.41 5.88
N GLY A 460 -5.54 0.20 5.50
CA GLY A 460 -5.45 1.10 4.35
C GLY A 460 -4.47 2.26 4.56
N PRO A 461 -4.37 3.20 3.61
CA PRO A 461 -3.57 4.40 3.80
C PRO A 461 -4.21 5.29 4.87
N VAL A 462 -3.38 5.82 5.77
CA VAL A 462 -3.76 6.82 6.77
C VAL A 462 -3.77 8.22 6.16
N LEU A 463 -2.65 8.56 5.52
CA LEU A 463 -2.42 9.79 4.75
C LEU A 463 -1.95 9.37 3.36
N ALA A 464 -2.36 10.10 2.32
CA ALA A 464 -1.85 9.86 0.97
C ALA A 464 -1.83 11.15 0.14
N SER A 465 -0.69 11.44 -0.51
CA SER A 465 -0.58 12.57 -1.42
C SER A 465 -1.42 12.32 -2.68
N ALA A 466 -1.99 13.38 -3.25
CA ALA A 466 -2.66 13.23 -4.54
C ALA A 466 -1.63 12.81 -5.61
N ALA A 467 -2.02 11.88 -6.50
CA ALA A 467 -1.11 11.29 -7.51
C ALA A 467 -0.39 12.33 -8.37
N LEU A 468 -1.10 13.42 -8.69
CA LEU A 468 -0.62 14.50 -9.55
C LEU A 468 -0.31 15.77 -8.76
N ASP A 469 -0.15 15.66 -7.44
CA ASP A 469 0.47 16.72 -6.66
C ASP A 469 1.97 16.74 -6.96
N LEU A 470 2.37 17.67 -7.81
CA LEU A 470 3.77 17.87 -8.20
C LEU A 470 4.41 19.04 -7.44
N GLN A 471 3.69 19.65 -6.49
CA GLN A 471 4.20 20.78 -5.74
C GLN A 471 5.39 20.36 -4.87
N ASP A 472 6.32 21.28 -4.71
CA ASP A 472 7.39 21.18 -3.72
C ASP A 472 7.13 22.23 -2.64
N LEU A 473 6.71 21.75 -1.47
CA LEU A 473 6.31 22.57 -0.34
C LEU A 473 7.41 22.62 0.73
N GLY A 474 8.58 22.03 0.47
CA GLY A 474 9.73 22.08 1.36
C GLY A 474 10.27 23.51 1.45
N LYS A 475 10.12 24.16 2.61
CA LYS A 475 10.72 25.49 2.85
C LYS A 475 12.20 25.41 3.23
N ASP A 476 12.63 24.27 3.77
CA ASP A 476 13.99 23.98 4.20
C ASP A 476 14.42 22.62 3.61
N GLY A 477 15.53 22.59 2.86
CA GLY A 477 16.05 21.40 2.15
C GLY A 477 16.48 20.22 3.03
N THR A 478 16.12 20.23 4.32
CA THR A 478 16.33 19.15 5.29
C THR A 478 15.02 18.47 5.72
N SER A 479 13.90 18.78 5.08
CA SER A 479 12.58 18.30 5.49
C SER A 479 12.10 17.05 4.72
N ASN A 480 11.29 16.23 5.39
CA ASN A 480 10.60 15.09 4.77
C ASN A 480 9.55 15.60 3.77
N ALA A 481 9.31 14.87 2.69
CA ALA A 481 8.20 15.12 1.77
C ALA A 481 6.86 15.03 2.51
N HIS A 482 5.90 15.86 2.12
CA HIS A 482 4.53 15.75 2.64
C HIS A 482 3.92 14.41 2.21
N THR A 483 3.05 13.88 3.06
CA THR A 483 2.30 12.64 2.84
C THR A 483 0.86 12.92 2.40
N GLY A 484 0.50 14.20 2.22
CA GLY A 484 -0.82 14.60 1.74
C GLY A 484 -1.89 14.64 2.83
N PRO A 485 -3.17 14.82 2.44
CA PRO A 485 -4.29 14.87 3.36
C PRO A 485 -4.59 13.49 3.96
N PRO A 486 -5.48 13.41 4.97
CA PRO A 486 -6.07 12.16 5.40
C PRO A 486 -6.71 11.41 4.23
N SER A 487 -6.70 10.08 4.33
CA SER A 487 -7.41 9.22 3.41
C SER A 487 -8.91 9.54 3.39
N ILE A 488 -9.60 9.15 2.33
CA ILE A 488 -11.02 9.50 2.08
C ILE A 488 -11.97 9.11 3.22
N ASN A 489 -11.60 8.10 4.02
CA ASN A 489 -12.38 7.55 5.11
C ASN A 489 -11.69 7.70 6.47
N ILE A 490 -10.84 8.72 6.63
CA ILE A 490 -10.13 9.02 7.88
C ILE A 490 -10.33 10.48 8.25
N GLU A 491 -10.54 10.70 9.54
CA GLU A 491 -10.33 12.00 10.19
C GLU A 491 -8.98 11.99 10.89
N ALA A 492 -8.26 13.09 10.76
CA ALA A 492 -7.02 13.30 11.47
C ALA A 492 -7.10 14.59 12.29
N LYS A 493 -6.46 14.59 13.45
CA LYS A 493 -6.14 15.79 14.21
C LYS A 493 -4.77 15.64 14.87
N LEU A 494 -4.21 16.74 15.36
CA LEU A 494 -2.97 16.75 16.11
C LEU A 494 -3.27 17.12 17.57
N VAL A 495 -2.61 16.45 18.51
CA VAL A 495 -2.66 16.78 19.95
C VAL A 495 -1.28 17.19 20.45
N GLY A 496 -1.24 17.99 21.53
CA GLY A 496 0.02 18.56 22.02
C GLY A 496 0.52 19.69 21.13
N VAL A 497 -0.41 20.45 20.54
CA VAL A 497 -0.12 21.60 19.68
C VAL A 497 0.11 22.85 20.54
N GLU A 498 1.10 23.65 20.19
CA GLU A 498 1.35 24.95 20.83
C GLU A 498 0.37 26.01 20.30
N ASP A 499 -0.65 26.34 21.08
CA ASP A 499 -1.71 27.29 20.68
C ASP A 499 -1.16 28.67 20.29
N GLU A 500 -0.21 29.21 21.06
CA GLU A 500 0.41 30.51 20.80
C GLU A 500 1.19 30.54 19.47
N ALA A 501 1.74 29.41 19.02
CA ALA A 501 2.44 29.32 17.75
C ALA A 501 1.43 29.37 16.59
N VAL A 502 0.31 28.64 16.71
CA VAL A 502 -0.75 28.61 15.70
C VAL A 502 -1.46 29.96 15.60
N GLU A 503 -1.74 30.62 16.72
CA GLU A 503 -2.38 31.96 16.75
C GLU A 503 -1.52 33.04 16.11
N ARG A 504 -0.18 32.89 16.16
CA ARG A 504 0.77 33.75 15.43
C ARG A 504 0.88 33.42 13.93
N GLY A 505 0.10 32.47 13.43
CA GLY A 505 0.10 32.05 12.02
C GLY A 505 1.08 30.93 11.70
N GLY A 506 1.61 30.23 12.71
CA GLY A 506 2.43 29.04 12.53
C GLY A 506 1.62 27.80 12.14
N ASP A 507 2.28 26.85 11.47
CA ASP A 507 1.70 25.55 11.15
C ASP A 507 1.51 24.72 12.43
N PRO A 508 0.35 24.06 12.65
CA PRO A 508 0.16 23.22 13.82
C PRO A 508 1.06 21.98 13.76
N VAL A 509 1.74 21.69 14.86
CA VAL A 509 2.65 20.55 15.02
C VAL A 509 2.28 19.80 16.31
N GLY A 510 2.13 18.49 16.22
CA GLY A 510 1.70 17.66 17.35
C GLY A 510 1.70 16.17 17.02
N ILE A 511 1.19 15.34 17.93
CA ILE A 511 1.05 13.90 17.74
C ILE A 511 -0.20 13.64 16.90
N LEU A 512 -0.06 12.81 15.86
CA LEU A 512 -1.13 12.46 14.95
C LEU A 512 -2.13 11.50 15.61
N MET A 513 -3.39 11.95 15.66
CA MET A 513 -4.54 11.16 16.08
C MET A 513 -5.42 10.89 14.87
N VAL A 514 -5.94 9.67 14.78
CA VAL A 514 -6.79 9.24 13.66
C VAL A 514 -8.04 8.53 14.14
N ARG A 515 -9.11 8.67 13.37
CA ARG A 515 -10.33 7.85 13.51
C ARG A 515 -10.98 7.65 12.15
N GLY A 516 -11.76 6.59 12.00
CA GLY A 516 -12.51 6.33 10.78
C GLY A 516 -12.80 4.85 10.57
N PRO A 517 -13.58 4.50 9.54
CA PRO A 517 -14.00 3.12 9.29
C PRO A 517 -12.86 2.16 8.98
N THR A 518 -11.68 2.62 8.55
CA THR A 518 -10.50 1.76 8.32
C THR A 518 -9.71 1.47 9.60
N VAL A 519 -10.01 2.17 10.69
CA VAL A 519 -9.28 2.08 11.96
C VAL A 519 -9.86 0.94 12.78
N GLY A 520 -9.03 -0.07 13.04
CA GLY A 520 -9.34 -1.19 13.91
C GLY A 520 -9.33 -0.82 15.39
N LYS A 521 -9.74 -1.76 16.23
CA LYS A 521 -9.68 -1.61 17.68
C LYS A 521 -8.44 -2.31 18.22
N LEU A 522 -7.82 -1.74 19.24
CA LEU A 522 -6.85 -2.48 20.04
C LEU A 522 -7.61 -3.57 20.81
N GLY A 523 -7.18 -4.82 20.69
CA GLY A 523 -7.67 -5.88 21.57
C GLY A 523 -7.29 -5.59 23.02
N ASN A 524 -8.10 -6.07 23.97
CA ASN A 524 -7.78 -6.02 25.41
C ASN A 524 -6.56 -6.91 25.71
N MET A 525 -5.37 -6.46 25.33
CA MET A 525 -4.08 -7.02 25.74
C MET A 525 -3.50 -6.10 26.81
N GLU A 526 -2.91 -6.70 27.85
CA GLU A 526 -2.58 -6.03 29.11
C GLU A 526 -1.91 -4.66 28.94
N ALA A 527 -2.40 -3.73 29.75
CA ALA A 527 -2.14 -2.31 29.74
C ALA A 527 -0.65 -1.97 29.66
N SER A 528 -0.20 -1.57 28.47
CA SER A 528 1.06 -0.83 28.29
C SER A 528 0.93 0.14 27.13
N TYR A 529 -0.14 0.92 27.15
CA TYR A 529 -0.15 2.19 26.43
C TYR A 529 0.31 3.28 27.41
N VAL A 530 1.25 4.12 26.98
CA VAL A 530 1.27 5.49 27.48
C VAL A 530 -0.05 6.07 27.01
N SER A 531 -1.05 6.12 27.90
CA SER A 531 -2.31 6.82 27.66
C SER A 531 -1.99 8.28 27.33
N ILE A 532 -1.77 8.58 26.05
CA ILE A 532 -2.00 9.93 25.54
C ILE A 532 -3.45 10.19 25.92
N PRO A 533 -3.77 11.27 26.66
CA PRO A 533 -5.12 11.53 27.10
C PRO A 533 -6.02 11.67 25.87
N SER A 534 -6.59 10.54 25.43
CA SER A 534 -7.78 10.54 24.61
C SER A 534 -8.84 11.08 25.54
N GLY A 535 -9.31 12.30 25.27
CA GLY A 535 -10.57 12.74 25.88
C GLY A 535 -11.55 11.58 25.79
N GLU A 536 -12.07 11.19 26.95
CA GLU A 536 -13.16 10.22 27.04
C GLU A 536 -14.22 10.60 25.99
N ASP A 537 -14.67 9.63 25.19
CA ASP A 537 -15.90 9.64 24.37
C ASP A 537 -15.85 9.64 22.82
N GLU A 538 -14.72 9.74 22.10
CA GLU A 538 -14.78 9.89 20.61
C GLU A 538 -14.00 8.89 19.72
N GLY A 539 -13.40 7.83 20.26
CA GLY A 539 -12.80 6.75 19.45
C GLY A 539 -11.55 7.15 18.64
N TRP A 540 -10.83 8.18 19.08
CA TRP A 540 -9.54 8.59 18.50
C TRP A 540 -8.41 7.65 18.90
N ILE A 541 -7.53 7.32 17.96
CA ILE A 541 -6.32 6.50 18.20
C ILE A 541 -5.08 7.32 17.86
N GLY A 542 -4.10 7.33 18.77
CA GLY A 542 -2.81 7.97 18.53
C GLY A 542 -1.87 7.06 17.75
N THR A 543 -1.22 7.59 16.71
CA THR A 543 -0.29 6.83 15.88
C THR A 543 1.15 6.79 16.42
N GLY A 544 1.43 7.53 17.51
CA GLY A 544 2.77 7.70 18.08
C GLY A 544 3.69 8.64 17.27
N LEU A 545 3.30 9.03 16.05
CA LEU A 545 4.10 9.90 15.21
C LEU A 545 3.74 11.37 15.38
N ARG A 546 4.77 12.23 15.32
CA ARG A 546 4.58 13.67 15.20
C ARG A 546 4.40 14.09 13.75
N ALA A 547 3.49 15.01 13.51
CA ALA A 547 3.22 15.57 12.20
C ALA A 547 3.05 17.09 12.28
N ARG A 548 3.29 17.74 11.13
CA ARG A 548 2.97 19.14 10.86
C ARG A 548 1.87 19.19 9.82
N VAL A 549 0.87 20.06 9.99
CA VAL A 549 -0.11 20.33 8.92
C VAL A 549 0.28 21.59 8.16
N GLN A 550 0.41 21.47 6.84
CA GLN A 550 0.74 22.57 5.95
C GLN A 550 -0.50 23.44 5.65
N PRO A 551 -0.33 24.67 5.13
CA PRO A 551 -1.44 25.59 4.85
C PRO A 551 -2.51 25.05 3.88
N ASN A 552 -2.14 24.14 2.98
CA ASN A 552 -3.07 23.49 2.05
C ASN A 552 -3.80 22.27 2.66
N GLY A 553 -3.55 21.95 3.95
CA GLY A 553 -4.12 20.80 4.64
C GLY A 553 -3.34 19.50 4.47
N ALA A 554 -2.22 19.48 3.73
CA ALA A 554 -1.38 18.30 3.64
C ALA A 554 -0.58 18.08 4.93
N PHE A 555 -0.41 16.83 5.33
CA PHE A 555 0.36 16.44 6.50
C PHE A 555 1.80 16.13 6.09
N GLN A 556 2.75 16.55 6.92
CA GLN A 556 4.16 16.22 6.81
C GLN A 556 4.58 15.47 8.08
N LEU A 557 5.00 14.22 7.93
CA LEU A 557 5.49 13.42 9.05
C LEU A 557 6.89 13.89 9.46
N LEU A 558 7.09 14.05 10.76
CA LEU A 558 8.35 14.51 11.35
C LEU A 558 9.12 13.30 11.90
N SER A 559 10.44 13.32 11.72
CA SER A 559 11.31 12.32 12.34
C SER A 559 11.22 12.44 13.86
N GLN A 560 11.20 11.31 14.57
CA GLN A 560 11.33 11.30 16.03
C GLN A 560 12.70 11.89 16.39
N THR A 561 12.72 13.05 17.04
CA THR A 561 13.91 13.71 17.59
C THR A 561 14.38 13.04 18.86
#